data_AF-A0AAE3K8G4-F1
#
_entry.id   AF-A0AAE3K8G4-F1
#
_cell.length_a   1.000
_cell.length_b   1.000
_cell.length_c   1.000
_cell.angle_alpha   90.00
_cell.angle_beta   90.00
_cell.angle_gamma   90.00
#
_symmetry.space_group_name_H-M   'P 1'
#
loop_
_entity.id
_entity.type
_entity.pdbx_description
1 polymer ?
#
loop_
_entity_poly.entity_id
_entity_poly.type
_entity_poly.pdbx_seq_one_letter_code
_entity_poly.pdbx_strand_id
1 'polypeptide(L)'
;MMFLTVVFITGLGGIASADDCEIVHDSTSNTEKLESTEDDIEYFILIDKERECGTIRLSNTGDELGIVLASVFVDDEDILNTSPELEPGEKWSTTWDFSQKYDVTNDTHSVRVSTTGPDLEAAIEKDFDLADPDIPAQRITDVDLDEGTNEDGERIAEAIVTFEDPSPHGHGGEVFVHTEETHGSGELALVPMSEQTATSKIELDDDPDGTIEGEIRYSAEGVNQDEGVRDQVWFRGEVGGDVTVQRQEFEPAEYPGEDDAYRYDSDGSVLEYIPPSEHLLVGVVLSGVLPIAVMRRYWN
;
A
#
# COMPACT_ATOMS: atom_id res chain seq x y z
N MET A 1 -18.70 52.67 -3.71
CA MET A 1 -18.05 52.02 -2.56
C MET A 1 -18.35 50.54 -2.71
N MET A 2 -17.36 49.79 -3.22
CA MET A 2 -17.53 48.42 -3.69
C MET A 2 -17.02 47.50 -2.57
N PHE A 3 -17.93 46.75 -1.96
CA PHE A 3 -17.57 45.76 -0.95
C PHE A 3 -16.99 44.53 -1.66
N LEU A 4 -15.68 44.32 -1.47
CA LEU A 4 -15.01 43.08 -1.83
C LEU A 4 -15.45 42.03 -0.81
N THR A 5 -16.27 41.07 -1.24
CA THR A 5 -16.63 39.91 -0.43
C THR A 5 -15.56 38.86 -0.70
N VAL A 6 -14.65 38.65 0.25
CA VAL A 6 -13.70 37.54 0.20
C VAL A 6 -14.47 36.30 0.66
N VAL A 7 -14.79 35.43 -0.29
CA VAL A 7 -15.33 34.10 -0.01
C VAL A 7 -14.12 33.21 0.27
N PHE A 8 -13.89 32.85 1.53
CA PHE A 8 -13.02 31.73 1.86
C PHE A 8 -13.73 30.46 1.42
N ILE A 9 -13.16 29.80 0.41
CA ILE A 9 -13.52 28.42 0.09
C ILE A 9 -12.82 27.57 1.15
N THR A 10 -13.52 27.23 2.23
CA THR A 10 -13.09 26.13 3.08
C THR A 10 -13.22 24.86 2.25
N GLY A 11 -12.09 24.29 1.84
CA GLY A 11 -12.06 22.96 1.27
C GLY A 11 -12.70 22.03 2.29
N LEU A 12 -13.84 21.46 1.93
CA LEU A 12 -14.49 20.38 2.67
C LEU A 12 -13.66 19.10 2.48
N GLY A 13 -12.45 19.08 3.05
CA GLY A 13 -11.88 17.82 3.49
C GLY A 13 -12.76 17.35 4.64
N GLY A 14 -13.56 16.31 4.41
CA GLY A 14 -14.44 15.77 5.44
C GLY A 14 -13.59 15.30 6.60
N ILE A 15 -13.53 16.10 7.67
CA ILE A 15 -12.97 15.66 8.94
C ILE A 15 -13.93 14.60 9.43
N ALA A 16 -13.53 13.33 9.36
CA ALA A 16 -14.25 12.27 10.04
C ALA A 16 -14.22 12.62 11.53
N SER A 17 -15.38 12.96 12.10
CA SER A 17 -15.51 13.18 13.53
C SER A 17 -15.12 11.87 14.22
N ALA A 18 -14.00 11.87 14.95
CA ALA A 18 -13.60 10.75 15.78
C ALA A 18 -14.45 10.75 17.06
N ASP A 19 -15.74 10.43 16.91
CA ASP A 19 -16.71 10.35 18.01
C ASP A 19 -16.32 9.29 19.04
N ASP A 20 -15.42 8.36 18.68
CA ASP A 20 -14.93 7.27 19.53
C ASP A 20 -13.64 7.58 20.32
N CYS A 21 -13.07 8.78 20.20
CA CYS A 21 -11.93 9.20 21.04
C CYS A 21 -12.37 9.74 22.40
N GLU A 22 -13.16 8.97 23.14
CA GLU A 22 -13.34 9.22 24.57
C GLU A 22 -12.00 9.04 25.29
N ILE A 23 -11.41 10.16 25.71
CA ILE A 23 -10.20 10.18 26.53
C ILE A 23 -10.49 9.45 27.84
N VAL A 24 -10.14 8.17 27.90
CA VAL A 24 -10.06 7.46 29.18
C VAL A 24 -8.81 7.96 29.85
N HIS A 25 -8.98 8.72 30.93
CA HIS A 25 -7.91 9.13 31.84
C HIS A 25 -7.35 7.91 32.59
N ASP A 26 -6.74 6.96 31.88
CA ASP A 26 -5.91 5.93 32.49
C ASP A 26 -4.45 6.34 32.34
N SER A 27 -3.72 6.30 33.45
CA SER A 27 -2.36 6.82 33.59
C SER A 27 -1.27 5.90 33.02
N THR A 28 -1.65 4.96 32.16
CA THR A 28 -0.76 3.94 31.60
C THR A 28 -0.09 4.42 30.32
N SER A 29 1.03 5.12 30.50
CA SER A 29 2.25 5.26 29.66
C SER A 29 2.24 5.46 28.13
N ASN A 30 1.13 5.37 27.39
CA ASN A 30 1.13 5.51 25.93
C ASN A 30 0.53 6.84 25.43
N THR A 31 0.51 7.86 26.27
CA THR A 31 0.03 9.19 25.91
C THR A 31 1.14 10.23 26.01
N GLU A 32 1.29 11.06 24.98
CA GLU A 32 2.07 12.30 25.05
C GLU A 32 1.12 13.47 25.32
N LYS A 33 1.50 14.34 26.25
CA LYS A 33 0.63 15.43 26.68
C LYS A 33 1.43 16.71 26.86
N LEU A 34 0.83 17.82 26.42
CA LEU A 34 1.31 19.16 26.65
C LEU A 34 0.23 20.04 27.26
N GLU A 35 0.58 20.73 28.34
CA GLU A 35 -0.21 21.81 28.93
C GLU A 35 0.67 23.06 28.99
N SER A 36 0.22 24.15 28.38
CA SER A 36 0.95 25.42 28.34
C SER A 36 0.00 26.61 28.29
N THR A 37 0.52 27.80 28.57
CA THR A 37 -0.22 29.06 28.41
C THR A 37 0.68 30.07 27.70
N GLU A 38 0.20 30.66 26.62
CA GLU A 38 0.91 31.66 25.83
C GLU A 38 -0.09 32.67 25.25
N ASP A 39 0.22 33.96 25.35
CA ASP A 39 -0.65 35.07 24.93
C ASP A 39 -2.11 34.93 25.40
N ASP A 40 -2.26 34.62 26.69
CA ASP A 40 -3.54 34.38 27.38
C ASP A 40 -4.37 33.21 26.82
N ILE A 41 -3.81 32.38 25.95
CA ILE A 41 -4.40 31.12 25.48
C ILE A 41 -3.82 29.96 26.29
N GLU A 42 -4.70 29.18 26.93
CA GLU A 42 -4.35 27.88 27.51
C GLU A 42 -4.46 26.80 26.45
N TYR A 43 -3.38 26.03 26.31
CA TYR A 43 -3.26 24.90 25.38
C TYR A 43 -3.26 23.60 26.17
N PHE A 44 -4.08 22.66 25.73
CA PHE A 44 -4.01 21.26 26.14
C PHE A 44 -3.95 20.40 24.88
N ILE A 45 -2.84 19.70 24.69
CA ILE A 45 -2.63 18.81 23.56
C ILE A 45 -2.39 17.41 24.12
N LEU A 46 -3.06 16.41 23.56
CA LEU A 46 -2.92 15.01 23.91
C LEU A 46 -2.80 14.16 22.64
N ILE A 47 -1.82 13.27 22.60
CA ILE A 47 -1.67 12.23 21.60
C ILE A 47 -1.75 10.89 22.34
N ASP A 48 -2.74 10.07 22.03
CA ASP A 48 -2.89 8.69 22.52
C ASP A 48 -2.34 7.75 21.45
N LYS A 49 -1.12 7.23 21.68
CA LYS A 49 -0.41 6.38 20.71
C LYS A 49 -1.08 5.02 20.53
N GLU A 50 -1.78 4.53 21.56
CA GLU A 50 -2.39 3.20 21.53
C GLU A 50 -3.76 3.23 20.84
N ARG A 51 -4.53 4.31 21.03
CA ARG A 51 -5.80 4.52 20.32
C ARG A 51 -5.66 5.19 18.96
N GLU A 52 -4.44 5.60 18.62
CA GLU A 52 -4.12 6.27 17.36
C GLU A 52 -4.95 7.54 17.14
N CYS A 53 -5.17 8.30 18.21
CA CYS A 53 -5.94 9.52 18.14
C CYS A 53 -5.47 10.60 19.09
N GLY A 54 -5.93 11.82 18.88
CA GLY A 54 -5.49 12.96 19.69
C GLY A 54 -6.57 13.99 19.94
N THR A 55 -6.25 14.95 20.81
CA THR A 55 -7.14 16.06 21.18
C THR A 55 -6.35 17.34 21.37
N ILE A 56 -6.89 18.44 20.85
CA ILE A 56 -6.46 19.80 21.13
C ILE A 56 -7.62 20.47 21.84
N ARG A 57 -7.35 21.10 22.98
CA ARG A 57 -8.27 22.01 23.65
C ARG A 57 -7.58 23.33 23.86
N LEU A 58 -8.27 24.39 23.47
CA LEU A 58 -7.83 25.76 23.59
C LEU A 58 -8.82 26.52 24.46
N SER A 59 -8.33 27.41 25.30
CA SER A 59 -9.17 28.29 26.13
C SER A 59 -8.58 29.69 26.14
N ASN A 60 -9.34 30.68 25.70
CA ASN A 60 -8.93 32.08 25.80
C ASN A 60 -9.24 32.61 27.19
N THR A 61 -8.21 32.89 27.97
CA THR A 61 -8.30 33.44 29.34
C THR A 61 -8.12 34.96 29.39
N GLY A 62 -7.81 35.57 28.26
CA GLY A 62 -7.61 37.01 28.10
C GLY A 62 -8.91 37.77 27.87
N ASP A 63 -8.78 39.09 27.73
CA ASP A 63 -9.89 40.03 27.49
C ASP A 63 -10.01 40.44 26.01
N GLU A 64 -9.12 39.94 25.14
CA GLU A 64 -9.09 40.23 23.70
C GLU A 64 -9.39 38.97 22.87
N LEU A 65 -9.74 39.15 21.59
CA LEU A 65 -9.94 38.05 20.64
C LEU A 65 -8.61 37.32 20.41
N GLY A 66 -8.57 36.02 20.66
CA GLY A 66 -7.43 35.16 20.37
C GLY A 66 -7.61 34.44 19.04
N ILE A 67 -6.59 34.45 18.19
CA ILE A 67 -6.58 33.66 16.94
C ILE A 67 -5.46 32.64 17.06
N VAL A 68 -5.80 31.36 16.97
CA VAL A 68 -4.83 30.27 17.13
C VAL A 68 -4.81 29.48 15.83
N LEU A 69 -3.65 29.39 15.18
CA LEU A 69 -3.41 28.39 14.16
C LEU A 69 -3.12 27.06 14.87
N ALA A 70 -3.77 25.99 14.41
CA ALA A 70 -3.54 24.63 14.87
C ALA A 70 -3.47 23.70 13.66
N SER A 71 -2.36 23.00 13.52
CA SER A 71 -2.10 22.04 12.46
C SER A 71 -1.67 20.70 13.06
N VAL A 72 -2.10 19.59 12.46
CA VAL A 72 -1.71 18.24 12.87
C VAL A 72 -1.14 17.52 11.67
N PHE A 73 0.03 16.92 11.86
CA PHE A 73 0.75 16.19 10.85
C PHE A 73 0.98 14.74 11.28
N VAL A 74 0.89 13.82 10.34
CA VAL A 74 1.26 12.40 10.49
C VAL A 74 2.22 12.08 9.35
N ASP A 75 3.46 11.73 9.66
CA ASP A 75 4.51 11.50 8.67
C ASP A 75 4.62 12.66 7.66
N ASP A 76 4.68 13.88 8.20
CA ASP A 76 4.71 15.15 7.48
C ASP A 76 3.46 15.51 6.64
N GLU A 77 2.45 14.63 6.56
CA GLU A 77 1.17 14.91 5.90
C GLU A 77 0.17 15.64 6.80
N ASP A 78 -0.42 16.72 6.29
CA ASP A 78 -1.38 17.56 7.02
C ASP A 78 -2.75 16.87 7.10
N ILE A 79 -3.15 16.47 8.30
CA ILE A 79 -4.44 15.79 8.55
C ILE A 79 -5.51 16.75 9.08
N LEU A 80 -5.10 17.87 9.66
CA LEU A 80 -5.98 18.89 10.22
C LEU A 80 -5.27 20.22 10.18
N ASN A 81 -5.90 21.22 9.55
CA ASN A 81 -5.42 22.58 9.55
C ASN A 81 -6.56 23.55 9.83
N THR A 82 -6.48 24.26 10.95
CA THR A 82 -7.57 25.13 11.42
C THR A 82 -7.03 26.39 12.10
N SER A 83 -7.88 27.41 12.14
CA SER A 83 -7.58 28.71 12.72
C SER A 83 -8.74 29.20 13.60
N PRO A 84 -9.07 28.54 14.72
CA PRO A 84 -10.13 28.99 15.61
C PRO A 84 -9.89 30.43 16.09
N GLU A 85 -10.94 31.24 15.99
CA GLU A 85 -11.06 32.55 16.63
C GLU A 85 -11.80 32.36 17.96
N LEU A 86 -11.21 32.79 19.07
CA LEU A 86 -11.70 32.57 20.42
C LEU A 86 -11.99 33.90 21.10
N GLU A 87 -13.26 34.18 21.36
CA GLU A 87 -13.67 35.33 22.17
C GLU A 87 -13.18 35.18 23.63
N PRO A 88 -13.14 36.27 24.42
CA PRO A 88 -12.79 36.22 25.84
C PRO A 88 -13.60 35.17 26.61
N GLY A 89 -12.90 34.21 27.23
CA GLY A 89 -13.51 33.09 27.97
C GLY A 89 -14.01 31.92 27.11
N GLU A 90 -13.89 32.01 25.78
CA GLU A 90 -14.28 30.94 24.87
C GLU A 90 -13.31 29.76 24.94
N LYS A 91 -13.87 28.57 24.71
CA LYS A 91 -13.13 27.32 24.62
C LYS A 91 -13.43 26.65 23.30
N TRP A 92 -12.39 26.07 22.71
CA TRP A 92 -12.50 25.27 21.51
C TRP A 92 -11.82 23.92 21.76
N SER A 93 -12.36 22.87 21.14
CA SER A 93 -11.74 21.56 21.19
C SER A 93 -12.04 20.78 19.93
N THR A 94 -11.08 19.98 19.51
CA THR A 94 -11.26 18.99 18.44
C THR A 94 -10.54 17.70 18.80
N THR A 95 -11.05 16.61 18.27
CA THR A 95 -10.39 15.31 18.21
C THR A 95 -10.00 15.00 16.77
N TRP A 96 -9.03 14.10 16.58
CA TRP A 96 -8.65 13.57 15.28
C TRP A 96 -8.20 12.12 15.44
N ASP A 97 -8.42 11.33 14.40
CA ASP A 97 -7.95 9.96 14.22
C ASP A 97 -6.81 9.98 13.19
N PHE A 98 -5.69 9.35 13.52
CA PHE A 98 -4.52 9.25 12.64
C PHE A 98 -4.18 7.81 12.22
N SER A 99 -5.04 6.83 12.55
CA SER A 99 -4.82 5.40 12.25
C SER A 99 -4.65 5.08 10.75
N GLN A 100 -5.22 5.91 9.87
CA GLN A 100 -5.24 5.73 8.42
C GLN A 100 -4.26 6.67 7.69
N LYS A 101 -3.36 7.33 8.41
CA LYS A 101 -2.51 8.41 7.88
C LYS A 101 -1.03 8.12 7.93
N TYR A 102 -0.66 6.89 8.31
CA TYR A 102 0.74 6.47 8.35
C TYR A 102 1.29 6.25 6.95
N ASP A 103 2.56 6.61 6.80
CA ASP A 103 3.38 6.08 5.75
C ASP A 103 3.70 4.60 6.08
N VAL A 104 2.90 3.68 5.55
CA VAL A 104 2.96 2.23 5.83
C VAL A 104 4.31 1.56 5.47
N THR A 105 5.25 2.35 4.96
CA THR A 105 6.57 1.93 4.49
C THR A 105 7.65 2.12 5.55
N ASN A 106 7.33 2.82 6.62
CA ASN A 106 8.21 3.04 7.76
C ASN A 106 7.63 2.36 9.00
N ASP A 107 8.50 1.92 9.92
CA ASP A 107 8.09 1.36 11.21
C ASP A 107 7.91 2.43 12.29
N THR A 108 8.53 3.59 12.09
CA THR A 108 8.52 4.70 13.04
C THR A 108 7.81 5.89 12.42
N HIS A 109 6.70 6.27 13.03
CA HIS A 109 5.86 7.36 12.55
C HIS A 109 5.94 8.58 13.46
N SER A 110 5.88 9.75 12.85
CA SER A 110 5.86 11.02 13.55
C SER A 110 4.45 11.59 13.58
N VAL A 111 3.94 11.91 14.77
CA VAL A 111 2.71 12.68 14.95
C VAL A 111 3.07 14.01 15.56
N ARG A 112 2.83 15.10 14.83
CA ARG A 112 3.16 16.45 15.26
C ARG A 112 1.90 17.32 15.30
N VAL A 113 1.64 17.90 16.46
CA VAL A 113 0.69 19.00 16.61
C VAL A 113 1.47 20.29 16.69
N SER A 114 1.26 21.18 15.73
CA SER A 114 1.82 22.53 15.75
C SER A 114 0.76 23.57 16.01
N THR A 115 1.05 24.53 16.88
CA THR A 115 0.14 25.65 17.17
C THR A 115 0.85 27.00 17.06
N THR A 116 0.11 28.11 17.15
CA THR A 116 0.74 29.44 17.26
C THR A 116 1.58 29.60 18.54
N GLY A 117 1.36 28.77 19.55
CA GLY A 117 2.19 28.70 20.76
C GLY A 117 3.05 27.43 20.78
N PRO A 118 2.74 26.44 21.64
CA PRO A 118 3.54 25.22 21.77
C PRO A 118 3.31 24.22 20.63
N ASP A 119 4.37 23.46 20.32
CA ASP A 119 4.30 22.26 19.50
C ASP A 119 4.44 21.01 20.38
N LEU A 120 3.73 19.94 20.02
CA LEU A 120 3.90 18.62 20.62
C LEU A 120 4.19 17.61 19.51
N GLU A 121 5.24 16.81 19.68
CA GLU A 121 5.61 15.77 18.74
C GLU A 121 5.74 14.43 19.48
N ALA A 122 5.30 13.37 18.82
CA ALA A 122 5.30 12.01 19.34
C ALA A 122 5.80 11.05 18.25
N ALA A 123 6.74 10.18 18.61
CA ALA A 123 7.10 9.03 17.79
C ALA A 123 6.23 7.81 18.19
N ILE A 124 5.76 7.08 17.19
CA ILE A 124 4.93 5.88 17.31
C ILE A 124 5.62 4.77 16.53
N GLU A 125 5.92 3.65 17.19
CA GLU A 125 6.43 2.45 16.53
C GLU A 125 5.23 1.60 16.10
N LYS A 126 5.09 1.35 14.81
CA LYS A 126 4.05 0.52 14.22
C LYS A 126 4.58 -0.16 12.97
N ASP A 127 4.62 -1.48 13.02
CA ASP A 127 4.96 -2.33 11.89
C ASP A 127 3.68 -2.67 11.10
N PHE A 128 3.78 -2.67 9.77
CA PHE A 128 2.70 -3.00 8.87
C PHE A 128 3.03 -4.25 8.09
N ASP A 129 2.16 -5.26 8.21
CA ASP A 129 2.20 -6.41 7.32
C ASP A 129 1.70 -6.00 5.93
N LEU A 130 2.61 -5.66 5.02
CA LEU A 130 2.25 -5.23 3.66
C LEU A 130 1.57 -6.34 2.84
N ALA A 131 1.68 -7.61 3.26
CA ALA A 131 0.93 -8.71 2.66
C ALA A 131 -0.56 -8.68 3.04
N ASP A 132 -0.93 -8.06 4.16
CA ASP A 132 -2.32 -7.93 4.61
C ASP A 132 -3.09 -6.99 3.66
N PRO A 133 -4.13 -7.47 2.93
CA PRO A 133 -4.89 -6.67 1.97
C PRO A 133 -5.62 -5.47 2.58
N ASP A 134 -5.83 -5.45 3.90
CA ASP A 134 -6.51 -4.34 4.59
C ASP A 134 -5.57 -3.15 4.85
N ILE A 135 -4.25 -3.32 4.65
CA ILE A 135 -3.28 -2.21 4.74
C ILE A 135 -3.33 -1.38 3.46
N PRO A 136 -3.53 -0.04 3.58
CA PRO A 136 -3.64 0.84 2.42
C PRO A 136 -2.26 1.14 1.83
N ALA A 137 -1.72 0.17 1.10
CA ALA A 137 -0.46 0.25 0.37
C ALA A 137 -0.70 0.11 -1.14
N GLN A 138 0.20 0.67 -1.95
CA GLN A 138 0.16 0.50 -3.40
C GLN A 138 0.25 -0.98 -3.80
N ARG A 139 -0.61 -1.41 -4.73
CA ARG A 139 -0.72 -2.81 -5.19
C ARG A 139 -0.93 -2.92 -6.69
N ILE A 140 -0.55 -4.06 -7.26
CA ILE A 140 -0.88 -4.43 -8.64
C ILE A 140 -2.37 -4.83 -8.66
N THR A 141 -3.13 -4.19 -9.54
CA THR A 141 -4.58 -4.43 -9.68
C THR A 141 -4.94 -5.05 -11.02
N ASP A 142 -4.16 -4.76 -12.06
CA ASP A 142 -4.43 -5.26 -13.40
C ASP A 142 -3.14 -5.42 -14.21
N VAL A 143 -3.15 -6.34 -15.16
CA VAL A 143 -2.06 -6.58 -16.10
C VAL A 143 -2.66 -6.82 -17.48
N ASP A 144 -2.30 -5.97 -18.42
CA ASP A 144 -2.63 -6.11 -19.84
C ASP A 144 -1.36 -6.36 -20.67
N LEU A 145 -1.55 -6.93 -21.87
CA LEU A 145 -0.49 -7.12 -22.86
C LEU A 145 -0.82 -6.35 -24.14
N ASP A 146 0.10 -5.49 -24.57
CA ASP A 146 -0.04 -4.68 -25.79
C ASP A 146 1.16 -4.87 -26.73
N GLU A 147 1.03 -4.43 -27.97
CA GLU A 147 2.11 -4.44 -28.95
C GLU A 147 2.95 -3.16 -28.84
N GLY A 148 4.26 -3.34 -28.65
CA GLY A 148 5.25 -2.27 -28.59
C GLY A 148 6.24 -2.29 -29.74
N THR A 149 7.22 -1.40 -29.66
CA THR A 149 8.37 -1.39 -30.57
C THR A 149 9.62 -0.97 -29.80
N ASN A 150 10.62 -1.84 -29.76
CA ASN A 150 11.87 -1.58 -29.04
C ASN A 150 12.72 -0.52 -29.73
N GLU A 151 13.85 -0.13 -29.11
CA GLU A 151 14.77 0.89 -29.64
C GLU A 151 15.32 0.57 -31.05
N ASP A 152 15.41 -0.71 -31.41
CA ASP A 152 15.89 -1.19 -32.70
C ASP A 152 14.78 -1.23 -33.79
N GLY A 153 13.53 -0.94 -33.42
CA GLY A 153 12.39 -0.93 -34.32
C GLY A 153 11.75 -2.31 -34.54
N GLU A 154 12.06 -3.29 -33.71
CA GLU A 154 11.48 -4.63 -33.74
C GLU A 154 10.15 -4.65 -32.96
N ARG A 155 9.19 -5.45 -33.45
CA ARG A 155 7.91 -5.67 -32.76
C ARG A 155 8.18 -6.50 -31.52
N ILE A 156 7.70 -6.02 -30.38
CA ILE A 156 7.80 -6.68 -29.08
C ILE A 156 6.45 -6.63 -28.37
N ALA A 157 6.29 -7.42 -27.31
CA ALA A 157 5.20 -7.24 -26.38
C ALA A 157 5.53 -6.18 -25.30
N GLU A 158 4.50 -5.53 -24.76
CA GLU A 158 4.59 -4.66 -23.59
C GLU A 158 3.62 -5.17 -22.51
N ALA A 159 4.10 -5.27 -21.27
CA ALA A 159 3.22 -5.40 -20.11
C ALA A 159 2.74 -4.02 -19.67
N ILE A 160 1.42 -3.85 -19.60
CA ILE A 160 0.77 -2.66 -19.02
C ILE A 160 0.31 -3.04 -17.62
N VAL A 161 1.03 -2.58 -16.61
CA VAL A 161 0.75 -2.89 -15.21
C VAL A 161 0.02 -1.73 -14.55
N THR A 162 -1.18 -1.99 -14.03
CA THR A 162 -1.98 -0.99 -13.31
C THR A 162 -1.79 -1.15 -11.81
N PHE A 163 -1.46 -0.04 -11.15
CA PHE A 163 -1.35 0.07 -9.71
C PHE A 163 -2.53 0.85 -9.14
N GLU A 164 -2.99 0.47 -7.96
CA GLU A 164 -3.87 1.27 -7.12
C GLU A 164 -3.12 1.62 -5.83
N ASP A 165 -3.19 2.88 -5.40
CA ASP A 165 -2.66 3.31 -4.12
C ASP A 165 -3.78 3.95 -3.27
N PRO A 166 -4.38 3.19 -2.34
CA PRO A 166 -5.40 3.72 -1.44
C PRO A 166 -4.80 4.57 -0.30
N SER A 167 -3.47 4.65 -0.21
CA SER A 167 -2.76 5.48 0.76
C SER A 167 -3.02 6.98 0.53
N PRO A 168 -3.06 7.79 1.61
CA PRO A 168 -2.98 9.25 1.47
C PRO A 168 -1.59 9.75 1.03
N HIS A 169 -0.56 8.91 1.16
CA HIS A 169 0.82 9.15 0.74
C HIS A 169 1.07 8.57 -0.64
N GLY A 170 1.88 9.26 -1.44
CA GLY A 170 2.30 8.73 -2.74
C GLY A 170 3.49 7.80 -2.57
N HIS A 171 3.31 6.51 -2.87
CA HIS A 171 4.35 5.51 -2.73
C HIS A 171 5.05 5.24 -4.06
N GLY A 172 6.24 5.83 -4.24
CA GLY A 172 7.12 5.43 -5.33
C GLY A 172 7.69 4.03 -5.11
N GLY A 173 7.88 3.28 -6.19
CA GLY A 173 8.61 2.02 -6.17
C GLY A 173 9.04 1.61 -7.56
N GLU A 174 9.56 0.40 -7.67
CA GLU A 174 9.98 -0.24 -8.90
C GLU A 174 9.08 -1.45 -9.16
N VAL A 175 8.65 -1.59 -10.40
CA VAL A 175 7.98 -2.79 -10.89
C VAL A 175 8.93 -3.55 -11.80
N PHE A 176 8.99 -4.86 -11.64
CA PHE A 176 9.79 -5.77 -12.44
C PHE A 176 8.90 -6.82 -13.06
N VAL A 177 9.14 -7.12 -14.33
CA VAL A 177 8.49 -8.20 -15.06
C VAL A 177 9.55 -9.19 -15.49
N HIS A 178 9.26 -10.47 -15.28
CA HIS A 178 10.09 -11.57 -15.72
C HIS A 178 9.26 -12.56 -16.52
N THR A 179 9.72 -12.89 -17.73
CA THR A 179 9.16 -13.92 -18.62
C THR A 179 10.26 -14.88 -19.07
N GLU A 180 9.93 -15.88 -19.89
CA GLU A 180 10.91 -16.81 -20.47
C GLU A 180 11.94 -16.08 -21.34
N GLU A 181 11.51 -15.12 -22.18
CA GLU A 181 12.37 -14.43 -23.15
C GLU A 181 12.98 -13.14 -22.61
N THR A 182 12.28 -12.40 -21.74
CA THR A 182 12.72 -11.08 -21.24
C THR A 182 13.81 -11.17 -20.18
N HIS A 183 13.88 -12.26 -19.41
CA HIS A 183 14.88 -12.45 -18.33
C HIS A 183 14.98 -11.29 -17.31
N GLY A 184 13.91 -10.49 -17.18
CA GLY A 184 13.84 -9.35 -16.26
C GLY A 184 13.90 -7.99 -16.96
N SER A 185 12.81 -7.22 -16.87
CA SER A 185 12.70 -5.82 -17.27
C SER A 185 12.00 -5.05 -16.16
N GLY A 186 12.22 -3.74 -16.03
CA GLY A 186 11.65 -2.96 -14.93
C GLY A 186 11.43 -1.50 -15.25
N GLU A 187 10.50 -0.89 -14.52
CA GLU A 187 10.07 0.50 -14.68
C GLU A 187 9.69 1.12 -13.32
N LEU A 188 9.60 2.45 -13.25
CA LEU A 188 9.06 3.12 -12.07
C LEU A 188 7.56 2.82 -11.92
N ALA A 189 7.15 2.45 -10.71
CA ALA A 189 5.76 2.32 -10.29
C ALA A 189 5.42 3.44 -9.31
N LEU A 190 4.72 4.47 -9.78
CA LEU A 190 4.34 5.62 -8.98
C LEU A 190 2.87 5.98 -9.24
N VAL A 191 2.03 5.87 -8.21
CA VAL A 191 0.70 6.47 -8.21
C VAL A 191 0.81 7.89 -7.65
N PRO A 192 0.52 8.95 -8.42
CA PRO A 192 0.55 10.32 -7.92
C PRO A 192 -0.48 10.53 -6.81
N MET A 193 -0.15 11.28 -5.75
CA MET A 193 -1.06 11.57 -4.61
C MET A 193 -2.44 12.17 -4.98
N SER A 194 -2.58 12.75 -6.18
CA SER A 194 -3.86 13.28 -6.67
C SER A 194 -4.70 12.26 -7.45
N GLU A 195 -4.20 11.05 -7.63
CA GLU A 195 -4.78 9.97 -8.41
C GLU A 195 -4.90 8.72 -7.52
N GLN A 196 -5.83 7.83 -7.85
CA GLN A 196 -5.98 6.55 -7.13
C GLN A 196 -5.27 5.40 -7.85
N THR A 197 -4.96 5.58 -9.13
CA THR A 197 -4.40 4.54 -9.98
C THR A 197 -3.40 5.13 -10.97
N ALA A 198 -2.38 4.36 -11.32
CA ALA A 198 -1.44 4.69 -12.39
C ALA A 198 -1.04 3.42 -13.15
N THR A 199 -0.54 3.59 -14.37
CA THR A 199 -0.10 2.48 -15.21
C THR A 199 1.37 2.65 -15.61
N SER A 200 2.14 1.57 -15.52
CA SER A 200 3.50 1.49 -16.08
C SER A 200 3.51 0.57 -17.29
N LYS A 201 4.31 0.93 -18.29
CA LYS A 201 4.53 0.16 -19.53
C LYS A 201 5.93 -0.41 -19.48
N ILE A 202 6.05 -1.72 -19.61
CA ILE A 202 7.30 -2.45 -19.45
C ILE A 202 7.53 -3.25 -20.72
N GLU A 203 8.62 -2.96 -21.42
CA GLU A 203 9.02 -3.69 -22.63
C GLU A 203 9.40 -5.13 -22.27
N LEU A 204 8.91 -6.08 -23.08
CA LEU A 204 9.20 -7.50 -22.98
C LEU A 204 9.88 -7.97 -24.27
N ASP A 205 10.93 -8.79 -24.19
CA ASP A 205 11.59 -9.37 -25.37
C ASP A 205 10.77 -10.52 -26.02
N ASP A 206 9.57 -10.78 -25.50
CA ASP A 206 8.65 -11.81 -26.00
C ASP A 206 8.03 -11.46 -27.38
N ASP A 207 7.78 -12.50 -28.19
CA ASP A 207 7.08 -12.38 -29.48
C ASP A 207 5.61 -11.97 -29.24
N PRO A 208 5.14 -10.82 -29.76
CA PRO A 208 3.77 -10.35 -29.54
C PRO A 208 2.70 -11.26 -30.17
N ASP A 209 3.06 -12.15 -31.09
CA ASP A 209 2.12 -13.10 -31.70
C ASP A 209 2.00 -14.41 -30.87
N GLY A 210 2.73 -14.53 -29.74
CA GLY A 210 2.77 -15.70 -28.85
C GLY A 210 1.93 -15.59 -27.57
N THR A 211 1.85 -16.70 -26.83
CA THR A 211 1.37 -16.69 -25.45
C THR A 211 2.53 -16.29 -24.54
N ILE A 212 2.30 -15.28 -23.71
CA ILE A 212 3.29 -14.74 -22.77
C ILE A 212 2.86 -15.16 -21.36
N GLU A 213 3.81 -15.68 -20.59
CA GLU A 213 3.63 -16.09 -19.21
C GLU A 213 4.80 -15.58 -18.38
N GLY A 214 4.50 -15.06 -17.18
CA GLY A 214 5.54 -14.49 -16.35
C GLY A 214 5.08 -14.07 -14.96
N GLU A 215 6.01 -13.43 -14.28
CA GLU A 215 5.85 -12.85 -12.94
C GLU A 215 5.97 -11.32 -13.04
N ILE A 216 5.17 -10.61 -12.26
CA ILE A 216 5.33 -9.18 -11.99
C ILE A 216 5.54 -8.99 -10.48
N ARG A 217 6.56 -8.23 -10.11
CA ARG A 217 6.90 -7.85 -8.74
C ARG A 217 6.91 -6.34 -8.59
N TYR A 218 6.21 -5.85 -7.57
CA TYR A 218 6.30 -4.46 -7.13
C TYR A 218 7.05 -4.40 -5.80
N SER A 219 8.11 -3.60 -5.75
CA SER A 219 8.83 -3.27 -4.51
C SER A 219 8.95 -1.77 -4.39
N ALA A 220 8.93 -1.26 -3.18
CA ALA A 220 9.12 0.17 -2.95
C ALA A 220 10.47 0.53 -2.34
N GLU A 221 11.23 -0.46 -1.90
CA GLU A 221 12.59 -0.27 -1.40
C GLU A 221 13.64 -0.83 -2.38
N GLY A 222 13.19 -1.27 -3.56
CA GLY A 222 13.97 -1.93 -4.60
C GLY A 222 13.90 -3.46 -4.53
N VAL A 223 14.10 -4.17 -5.65
CA VAL A 223 13.94 -5.64 -5.73
C VAL A 223 15.19 -6.43 -5.33
N ASN A 224 16.26 -5.74 -4.92
CA ASN A 224 17.52 -6.38 -4.49
C ASN A 224 17.45 -6.98 -3.06
N GLN A 225 16.33 -6.82 -2.36
CA GLN A 225 16.15 -7.27 -0.98
C GLN A 225 14.76 -7.92 -0.92
N ASP A 226 14.68 -9.15 -0.40
CA ASP A 226 13.39 -9.77 -0.04
C ASP A 226 12.61 -8.90 0.99
N GLU A 227 13.31 -7.96 1.62
CA GLU A 227 12.76 -6.83 2.36
C GLU A 227 12.27 -5.76 1.37
N GLY A 228 10.95 -5.57 1.30
CA GLY A 228 10.32 -4.50 0.51
C GLY A 228 9.46 -4.93 -0.68
N VAL A 229 9.39 -6.23 -1.00
CA VAL A 229 8.42 -6.78 -1.97
C VAL A 229 7.00 -6.56 -1.42
N ARG A 230 6.22 -5.72 -2.12
CA ARG A 230 4.89 -5.26 -1.68
C ARG A 230 3.75 -6.01 -2.34
N ASP A 231 3.93 -6.43 -3.58
CA ASP A 231 2.94 -7.22 -4.30
C ASP A 231 3.59 -8.05 -5.40
N GLN A 232 3.02 -9.20 -5.66
CA GLN A 232 3.54 -10.18 -6.63
C GLN A 232 2.37 -10.89 -7.29
N VAL A 233 2.40 -10.94 -8.62
CA VAL A 233 1.38 -11.63 -9.41
C VAL A 233 2.01 -12.46 -10.50
N TRP A 234 1.41 -13.61 -10.76
CA TRP A 234 1.63 -14.37 -11.99
C TRP A 234 0.63 -13.91 -13.04
N PHE A 235 1.06 -13.84 -14.30
CA PHE A 235 0.18 -13.53 -15.42
C PHE A 235 0.41 -14.47 -16.61
N ARG A 236 -0.64 -14.68 -17.40
CA ARG A 236 -0.57 -15.37 -18.71
C ARG A 236 -1.62 -14.85 -19.67
N GLY A 237 -1.21 -14.54 -20.90
CA GLY A 237 -2.12 -14.02 -21.93
C GLY A 237 -1.49 -13.90 -23.31
N GLU A 238 -2.20 -13.22 -24.22
CA GLU A 238 -1.76 -12.88 -25.58
C GLU A 238 -1.97 -11.37 -25.78
N VAL A 239 -1.17 -10.74 -26.64
CA VAL A 239 -1.28 -9.31 -26.94
C VAL A 239 -2.67 -8.97 -27.51
N GLY A 240 -3.33 -7.98 -26.91
CA GLY A 240 -4.69 -7.57 -27.26
C GLY A 240 -5.79 -8.59 -26.93
N GLY A 241 -5.44 -9.65 -26.19
CA GLY A 241 -6.35 -10.68 -25.68
C GLY A 241 -6.66 -10.52 -24.20
N ASP A 242 -7.40 -11.49 -23.64
CA ASP A 242 -7.64 -11.56 -22.19
C ASP A 242 -6.38 -12.06 -21.47
N VAL A 243 -5.96 -11.36 -20.42
CA VAL A 243 -4.85 -11.78 -19.54
C VAL A 243 -5.42 -12.39 -18.26
N THR A 244 -4.90 -13.56 -17.88
CA THR A 244 -5.20 -14.16 -16.58
C THR A 244 -4.16 -13.70 -15.58
N VAL A 245 -4.59 -13.06 -14.49
CA VAL A 245 -3.73 -12.63 -13.37
C VAL A 245 -4.07 -13.43 -12.12
N GLN A 246 -3.05 -13.91 -11.41
CA GLN A 246 -3.21 -14.63 -10.15
C GLN A 246 -2.22 -14.14 -9.10
N ARG A 247 -2.73 -13.67 -7.96
CA ARG A 247 -1.92 -13.39 -6.76
C ARG A 247 -1.61 -14.71 -6.07
N GLN A 248 -0.32 -15.05 -5.95
CA GLN A 248 0.13 -16.27 -5.31
C GLN A 248 1.39 -15.98 -4.48
N GLU A 249 1.54 -16.65 -3.35
CA GLU A 249 2.82 -16.74 -2.64
C GLU A 249 3.66 -17.82 -3.33
N PHE A 250 4.68 -17.43 -4.10
CA PHE A 250 5.66 -18.34 -4.68
C PHE A 250 7.06 -17.78 -4.47
N GLU A 251 8.08 -18.66 -4.51
CA GLU A 251 9.47 -18.24 -4.40
C GLU A 251 9.79 -17.22 -5.52
N PRO A 252 10.21 -15.99 -5.18
CA PRO A 252 10.52 -14.97 -6.17
C PRO A 252 11.64 -15.43 -7.11
N ALA A 253 11.63 -14.99 -8.36
CA ALA A 253 12.81 -15.15 -9.21
C ALA A 253 14.01 -14.42 -8.59
N GLU A 254 15.22 -14.94 -8.78
CA GLU A 254 16.44 -14.18 -8.47
C GLU A 254 16.47 -12.84 -9.26
N TYR A 255 17.24 -11.87 -8.76
CA TYR A 255 17.28 -10.51 -9.32
C TYR A 255 17.74 -10.50 -10.79
N PRO A 256 17.27 -9.54 -11.63
CA PRO A 256 17.74 -9.40 -13.01
C PRO A 256 19.27 -9.38 -13.12
N GLY A 257 19.84 -10.40 -13.76
CA GLY A 257 21.29 -10.54 -13.96
C GLY A 257 21.99 -11.63 -13.14
N GLU A 258 21.28 -12.39 -12.30
CA GLU A 258 21.78 -13.67 -11.80
C GLU A 258 21.51 -14.79 -12.83
N ASP A 259 22.48 -15.69 -13.02
CA ASP A 259 22.58 -16.60 -14.18
C ASP A 259 21.43 -17.63 -14.34
N ASP A 260 20.47 -17.73 -13.40
CA ASP A 260 19.42 -18.78 -13.42
C ASP A 260 18.21 -18.45 -12.50
N ALA A 261 17.53 -17.31 -12.70
CA ALA A 261 16.45 -16.84 -11.80
C ALA A 261 15.18 -17.72 -11.77
N TYR A 262 14.94 -18.57 -12.78
CA TYR A 262 13.91 -19.61 -12.77
C TYR A 262 14.40 -20.92 -13.38
N ARG A 263 13.95 -22.05 -12.82
CA ARG A 263 13.94 -23.34 -13.51
C ARG A 263 12.62 -23.46 -14.28
N TYR A 264 12.66 -23.91 -15.52
CA TYR A 264 11.46 -24.25 -16.32
C TYR A 264 11.43 -25.77 -16.56
N ASP A 265 10.25 -26.40 -16.52
CA ASP A 265 10.10 -27.80 -16.93
C ASP A 265 10.26 -27.88 -18.45
N SER A 266 10.44 -29.10 -18.94
CA SER A 266 10.59 -29.47 -20.35
C SER A 266 9.45 -29.04 -21.28
N ASP A 267 8.37 -28.47 -20.74
CA ASP A 267 7.24 -27.89 -21.49
C ASP A 267 7.15 -26.35 -21.42
N GLY A 268 8.13 -25.67 -20.80
CA GLY A 268 8.18 -24.21 -20.68
C GLY A 268 7.42 -23.66 -19.46
N SER A 269 6.88 -24.50 -18.58
CA SER A 269 6.25 -24.04 -17.34
C SER A 269 7.27 -23.83 -16.21
N VAL A 270 7.07 -22.84 -15.33
CA VAL A 270 7.99 -22.54 -14.22
C VAL A 270 8.03 -23.70 -13.19
N LEU A 271 9.22 -24.28 -12.95
CA LEU A 271 9.52 -25.31 -11.93
C LEU A 271 9.58 -24.72 -10.52
N GLU A 272 8.48 -24.14 -10.07
CA GLU A 272 7.87 -24.41 -8.74
C GLU A 272 6.38 -24.03 -8.73
N TYR A 273 5.72 -24.20 -9.88
CA TYR A 273 4.27 -24.07 -10.03
C TYR A 273 3.58 -25.41 -9.74
N ILE A 274 2.92 -25.54 -8.58
CA ILE A 274 1.84 -26.52 -8.39
C ILE A 274 0.52 -25.76 -8.22
N PRO A 275 -0.27 -25.58 -9.29
CA PRO A 275 -1.55 -24.91 -9.21
C PRO A 275 -2.55 -25.76 -8.39
N PRO A 276 -3.38 -25.15 -7.52
CA PRO A 276 -4.38 -25.89 -6.73
C PRO A 276 -5.47 -26.59 -7.56
N SER A 277 -5.54 -26.34 -8.86
CA SER A 277 -6.55 -26.91 -9.77
C SER A 277 -6.27 -28.35 -10.21
N GLU A 278 -5.06 -28.89 -10.01
CA GLU A 278 -4.67 -30.26 -10.39
C GLU A 278 -5.04 -31.33 -9.34
N HIS A 279 -5.61 -30.96 -8.19
CA HIS A 279 -6.03 -31.92 -7.16
C HIS A 279 -7.25 -32.81 -7.52
N LEU A 280 -7.86 -32.66 -8.70
CA LEU A 280 -9.06 -33.43 -9.09
C LEU A 280 -8.87 -34.47 -10.19
N LEU A 281 -7.68 -34.66 -10.77
CA LEU A 281 -7.50 -35.61 -11.89
C LEU A 281 -6.35 -36.62 -11.77
N VAL A 282 -5.55 -36.63 -10.70
CA VAL A 282 -4.61 -37.72 -10.42
C VAL A 282 -5.27 -38.73 -9.47
N GLY A 283 -6.37 -39.31 -9.95
CA GLY A 283 -7.24 -40.18 -9.16
C GLY A 283 -7.52 -41.55 -9.75
N VAL A 284 -7.09 -41.93 -10.97
CA VAL A 284 -7.27 -43.31 -11.47
C VAL A 284 -6.29 -43.66 -12.59
N VAL A 285 -5.10 -44.21 -12.27
CA VAL A 285 -4.49 -45.31 -13.06
C VAL A 285 -3.51 -46.10 -12.17
N LEU A 286 -4.01 -46.96 -11.28
CA LEU A 286 -3.22 -48.05 -10.71
C LEU A 286 -4.11 -49.29 -10.57
N SER A 287 -4.11 -50.17 -11.59
CA SER A 287 -4.00 -51.62 -11.39
C SER A 287 -4.10 -52.41 -12.70
N GLY A 288 -2.96 -52.96 -13.11
CA GLY A 288 -2.81 -54.00 -14.12
C GLY A 288 -1.34 -54.01 -14.49
N VAL A 289 -0.50 -54.98 -14.12
CA VAL A 289 -0.70 -56.43 -14.07
C VAL A 289 0.37 -57.01 -13.13
N LEU A 290 0.00 -57.91 -12.22
CA LEU A 290 0.91 -58.93 -11.69
C LEU A 290 0.16 -60.27 -11.74
N PRO A 291 0.65 -61.28 -12.48
CA PRO A 291 0.03 -62.59 -12.53
C PRO A 291 0.65 -63.48 -11.45
N ILE A 292 -0.16 -64.02 -10.53
CA ILE A 292 0.24 -65.22 -9.79
C ILE A 292 -0.88 -66.26 -9.83
N ALA A 293 -0.41 -67.46 -10.16
CA ALA A 293 -1.08 -68.69 -10.48
C ALA A 293 -2.21 -69.16 -9.54
N VAL A 294 -3.14 -69.82 -10.21
CA VAL A 294 -4.23 -70.68 -9.74
C VAL A 294 -3.77 -71.73 -8.72
N MET A 295 -4.48 -71.84 -7.60
CA MET A 295 -4.79 -73.16 -7.01
C MET A 295 -6.24 -73.21 -6.52
N ARG A 296 -6.95 -74.17 -7.10
CA ARG A 296 -8.37 -74.47 -7.00
C ARG A 296 -8.57 -75.46 -5.86
N ARG A 297 -9.52 -75.25 -4.95
CA ARG A 297 -10.16 -76.36 -4.22
C ARG A 297 -11.64 -76.10 -3.95
N TYR A 298 -12.44 -76.98 -4.55
CA TYR A 298 -13.87 -77.16 -4.39
C TYR A 298 -14.28 -77.41 -2.93
N TRP A 299 -15.51 -77.04 -2.59
CA TRP A 299 -16.31 -77.73 -1.59
C TRP A 299 -17.44 -78.49 -2.31
N ASN A 300 -17.59 -79.76 -1.90
CA ASN A 300 -18.53 -80.81 -2.33
C ASN A 300 -18.32 -81.42 -3.72
#